data_AF-A0A812TTT7-F1
#
_entry.id   AF-A0A812TTT7-F1
#
_cell.length_a   1.000
_cell.length_b   1.000
_cell.length_c   1.000
_cell.angle_alpha   90.00
_cell.angle_beta   90.00
_cell.angle_gamma   90.00
#
_symmetry.space_group_name_H-M   'P 1'
#
loop_
_entity.id
_entity.type
_entity.pdbx_description
1 polymer ?
#
loop_
_entity_poly.entity_id
_entity_poly.type
_entity_poly.pdbx_seq_one_letter_code
_entity_poly.pdbx_strand_id
1 'polypeptide(L)'
;MPVSEAPEQRQSRRAAVRTICRLSTALASPEKLGKDVGGQLLAERVVQLRQVLEGEELQLLEDTVQQYESAVGRALNFSDAPEPSASEPSAAALPVREGPEGASPAFRIHGADVQLTFNKTSWRAPFEQCTETWFSSGGTLLVAQFQEWAMEILPPKFREPNKHISLTLEESCRAAEGTSRVHLHAQITFERRIDRTSVADFMFDGVRPHVVTHPHSAAVHGELNKARGPHVAVSRNRSHFYVYCTKVGTLWSFTNYWPFVDYEVQPHWLMGWWATGKLTNEQYKGYLRRCKRSYRTLLQNFESVVQAEKAAQLTEYREAVAQVLSLARLPFRCVDDPLFPNLQAFLDQFHWATDRYKIYALQGHSQAAKTSFVKSLFAKPFVVTIQGQDVLNLQAFEYGHHDALILDNLVDWSLILQYRALLQANVDLHRLGESATGIYAYSVFLWAVPICITLDADVNCAPFYASDWLQANVYLDVLPRGAKCYIEGERPRVRMTDVPQLRRSP
;
A
#
# COMPACT_ATOMS: atom_id res chain seq x y z
N MET A 1 -22.26 32.19 -8.89
CA MET A 1 -20.87 32.10 -9.37
C MET A 1 -19.97 32.50 -8.22
N PRO A 2 -19.13 31.62 -7.66
CA PRO A 2 -18.18 32.03 -6.62
C PRO A 2 -17.22 33.06 -7.21
N VAL A 3 -17.12 34.23 -6.58
CA VAL A 3 -16.19 35.29 -6.96
C VAL A 3 -14.78 34.70 -6.92
N SER A 4 -14.04 34.76 -8.02
CA SER A 4 -12.68 34.22 -8.07
C SER A 4 -11.78 35.09 -7.17
N GLU A 5 -11.36 34.52 -6.05
CA GLU A 5 -10.44 35.13 -5.09
C GLU A 5 -9.14 35.57 -5.78
N ALA A 6 -8.74 36.84 -5.57
CA ALA A 6 -7.52 37.38 -6.13
C ALA A 6 -6.27 36.68 -5.54
N PRO A 7 -5.16 36.57 -6.28
CA PRO A 7 -3.94 35.90 -5.80
C PRO A 7 -3.42 36.41 -4.45
N GLU A 8 -3.52 37.71 -4.21
CA GLU A 8 -3.09 38.38 -2.98
C GLU A 8 -3.99 38.00 -1.78
N GLN A 9 -5.31 37.96 -1.98
CA GLN A 9 -6.27 37.51 -0.97
C GLN A 9 -5.99 36.05 -0.57
N ARG A 10 -5.72 35.19 -1.55
CA ARG A 10 -5.35 33.78 -1.30
C ARG A 10 -4.03 33.64 -0.53
N GLN A 11 -3.05 34.49 -0.80
CA GLN A 11 -1.77 34.50 -0.08
C GLN A 11 -1.95 34.98 1.36
N SER A 12 -2.72 36.05 1.57
CA SER A 12 -3.06 36.59 2.90
C SER A 12 -3.83 35.58 3.74
N ARG A 13 -4.88 34.95 3.18
CA ARG A 13 -5.63 33.86 3.82
C ARG A 13 -4.74 32.71 4.28
N ARG A 14 -3.80 32.29 3.42
CA ARG A 14 -2.84 31.23 3.74
C ARG A 14 -1.80 31.63 4.78
N ALA A 15 -1.43 32.90 4.86
CA ALA A 15 -0.57 33.41 5.93
C ALA A 15 -1.32 33.34 7.26
N ALA A 16 -2.56 33.82 7.30
CA ALA A 16 -3.36 33.82 8.51
C ALA A 16 -3.66 32.40 9.03
N VAL A 17 -4.08 31.47 8.16
CA VAL A 17 -4.28 30.06 8.55
C VAL A 17 -2.98 29.44 9.10
N ARG A 18 -1.81 29.77 8.54
CA ARG A 18 -0.52 29.28 9.07
C ARG A 18 -0.23 29.80 10.47
N THR A 19 -0.50 31.08 10.72
CA THR A 19 -0.31 31.67 12.05
C THR A 19 -1.29 31.07 13.05
N ILE A 20 -2.57 30.88 12.70
CA ILE A 20 -3.56 30.20 13.57
C ILE A 20 -3.17 28.75 13.85
N CYS A 21 -2.68 28.00 12.84
CA CYS A 21 -2.17 26.64 13.05
C CYS A 21 -0.94 26.61 13.98
N ARG A 22 -0.07 27.63 13.90
CA ARG A 22 1.09 27.76 14.80
C ARG A 22 0.63 28.05 16.22
N LEU A 23 -0.32 28.96 16.41
CA LEU A 23 -0.88 29.29 17.72
C LEU A 23 -1.67 28.11 18.31
N SER A 24 -2.26 27.25 17.48
CA SER A 24 -2.95 26.00 17.87
C SER A 24 -2.06 25.00 18.63
N THR A 25 -0.75 25.24 18.70
CA THR A 25 0.17 24.44 19.53
C THR A 25 -0.01 24.68 21.03
N ALA A 26 -0.67 25.78 21.43
CA ALA A 26 -1.07 26.08 22.80
C ALA A 26 -2.28 25.24 23.28
N LEU A 27 -2.91 24.46 22.40
CA LEU A 27 -4.07 23.62 22.72
C LEU A 27 -3.65 22.17 22.96
N ALA A 28 -4.26 21.52 23.96
CA ALA A 28 -3.95 20.15 24.38
C ALA A 28 -4.20 19.06 23.31
N SER A 29 -4.88 19.38 22.20
CA SER A 29 -5.07 18.48 21.07
C SER A 29 -4.95 19.23 19.72
N PRO A 30 -3.84 19.04 18.97
CA PRO A 30 -3.66 19.66 17.67
C PRO A 30 -4.39 18.85 16.58
N GLU A 31 -5.73 18.87 16.54
CA GLU A 31 -6.42 18.52 15.30
C GLU A 31 -5.86 19.37 14.15
N LYS A 32 -5.48 18.67 13.06
CA LYS A 32 -4.80 19.25 11.91
C LYS A 32 -5.75 20.14 11.12
N LEU A 33 -5.63 21.44 11.32
CA LEU A 33 -6.19 22.43 10.40
C LEU A 33 -5.45 22.33 9.04
N GLY A 34 -6.11 21.76 8.03
CA GLY A 34 -5.65 21.74 6.64
C GLY A 34 -5.64 23.14 5.99
N LYS A 35 -5.05 23.26 4.79
CA LYS A 35 -4.95 24.54 4.06
C LYS A 35 -6.30 25.08 3.55
N ASP A 36 -7.33 24.23 3.55
CA ASP A 36 -8.70 24.51 3.11
C ASP A 36 -9.71 24.20 4.22
N VAL A 37 -9.35 24.46 5.47
CA VAL A 37 -10.29 24.33 6.58
C VAL A 37 -11.50 25.24 6.34
N GLY A 38 -12.69 24.65 6.42
CA GLY A 38 -13.94 25.41 6.37
C GLY A 38 -13.97 26.45 7.47
N GLY A 39 -14.54 27.63 7.19
CA GLY A 39 -14.52 28.78 8.12
C GLY A 39 -15.05 28.47 9.53
N GLN A 40 -15.90 27.46 9.67
CA GLN A 40 -16.44 27.00 10.96
C GLN A 40 -15.38 26.36 11.87
N LEU A 41 -14.61 25.39 11.38
CA LEU A 41 -13.50 24.77 12.12
C LEU A 41 -12.41 25.80 12.48
N LEU A 42 -12.18 26.79 11.63
CA LEU A 42 -11.25 27.87 11.94
C LEU A 42 -11.80 28.78 13.06
N ALA A 43 -13.10 29.09 13.02
CA ALA A 43 -13.77 29.88 14.05
C ALA A 43 -13.75 29.17 15.41
N GLU A 44 -14.08 27.87 15.44
CA GLU A 44 -13.99 27.03 16.65
C GLU A 44 -12.59 27.06 17.24
N ARG A 45 -11.56 26.98 16.39
CA ARG A 45 -10.17 27.01 16.85
C ARG A 45 -9.76 28.37 17.41
N VAL A 46 -10.20 29.44 16.77
CA VAL A 46 -9.96 30.81 17.26
C VAL A 46 -10.62 31.00 18.63
N VAL A 47 -11.82 30.46 18.85
CA VAL A 47 -12.48 30.49 20.17
C VAL A 47 -11.67 29.73 21.21
N GLN A 48 -11.21 28.52 20.90
CA GLN A 48 -10.35 27.75 21.80
C GLN A 48 -9.05 28.50 22.13
N LEU A 49 -8.43 29.15 21.14
CA LEU A 49 -7.19 29.91 21.35
C LEU A 49 -7.40 31.18 22.18
N ARG A 50 -8.52 31.89 22.00
CA ARG A 50 -8.88 33.06 22.83
C ARG A 50 -9.02 32.73 24.31
N GLN A 51 -9.32 31.47 24.64
CA GLN A 51 -9.47 31.02 26.02
C GLN A 51 -8.12 30.72 26.71
N VAL A 52 -7.05 30.46 25.94
CA VAL A 52 -5.75 30.02 26.48
C VAL A 52 -4.61 30.99 26.23
N LEU A 53 -4.73 31.88 25.24
CA LEU A 53 -3.71 32.87 24.92
C LEU A 53 -3.95 34.17 25.70
N GLU A 54 -2.87 34.80 26.14
CA GLU A 54 -2.88 36.10 26.82
C GLU A 54 -1.86 37.05 26.17
N GLY A 55 -1.97 38.35 26.47
CA GLY A 55 -0.98 39.37 26.10
C GLY A 55 -0.70 39.46 24.59
N GLU A 56 0.58 39.42 24.22
CA GLU A 56 1.05 39.60 22.84
C GLU A 56 0.59 38.48 21.90
N GLU A 57 0.41 37.26 22.40
CA GLU A 57 -0.04 36.12 21.58
C GLU A 57 -1.54 36.20 21.27
N LEU A 58 -2.35 36.66 22.24
CA LEU A 58 -3.76 36.95 21.99
C LEU A 58 -3.90 38.10 20.99
N GLN A 59 -3.11 39.16 21.13
CA GLN A 59 -3.12 40.27 20.17
C GLN A 59 -2.73 39.79 18.75
N LEU A 60 -1.70 38.94 18.65
CA LEU A 60 -1.30 38.34 17.37
C LEU A 60 -2.42 37.47 16.77
N LEU A 61 -3.15 36.72 17.60
CA LEU A 61 -4.32 35.96 17.15
C LEU A 61 -5.39 36.90 16.58
N GLU A 62 -5.74 37.96 17.29
CA GLU A 62 -6.76 38.92 16.86
C GLU A 62 -6.37 39.62 15.54
N ASP A 63 -5.13 40.08 15.42
CA ASP A 63 -4.61 40.69 14.19
C ASP A 63 -4.66 39.70 13.01
N THR A 64 -4.37 38.43 13.29
CA THR A 64 -4.40 37.34 12.30
C THR A 64 -5.82 37.01 11.87
N VAL A 65 -6.77 36.98 12.80
CA VAL A 65 -8.20 36.77 12.53
C VAL A 65 -8.73 37.92 11.67
N GLN A 66 -8.42 39.16 12.03
CA GLN A 66 -8.79 40.35 11.26
C GLN A 66 -8.21 40.30 9.83
N GLN A 67 -6.96 39.87 9.68
CA GLN A 67 -6.32 39.68 8.38
C GLN A 67 -7.04 38.61 7.55
N TYR A 68 -7.45 37.50 8.18
CA TYR A 68 -8.21 36.44 7.52
C TYR A 68 -9.59 36.94 7.07
N GLU A 69 -10.35 37.60 7.94
CA GLU A 69 -11.69 38.10 7.66
C GLU A 69 -11.69 39.14 6.53
N SER A 70 -10.70 40.02 6.54
CA SER A 70 -10.46 41.00 5.46
C SER A 70 -10.14 40.31 4.13
N ALA A 71 -9.37 39.22 4.14
CA ALA A 71 -9.01 38.48 2.93
C ALA A 71 -10.19 37.70 2.34
N VAL A 72 -11.08 37.17 3.19
CA VAL A 72 -12.24 36.36 2.76
C VAL A 72 -13.48 37.24 2.52
N GLY A 73 -13.48 38.48 3.01
CA GLY A 73 -14.60 39.43 2.86
C GLY A 73 -15.81 39.08 3.72
N ARG A 74 -15.63 38.30 4.79
CA ARG A 74 -16.66 37.93 5.77
C ARG A 74 -16.03 37.63 7.12
N ALA A 75 -16.73 37.98 8.19
CA ALA A 75 -16.34 37.62 9.55
C ALA A 75 -16.45 36.10 9.78
N LEU A 76 -15.63 35.57 10.69
CA LEU A 76 -15.78 34.21 11.20
C LEU A 76 -17.06 34.14 12.05
N ASN A 77 -17.87 33.09 11.83
CA ASN A 77 -19.08 32.89 12.62
C ASN A 77 -18.76 32.07 13.88
N PHE A 78 -19.00 32.65 15.05
CA PHE A 78 -18.70 32.07 16.36
C PHE A 78 -19.92 31.49 17.09
N SER A 79 -21.11 31.49 16.47
CA SER A 79 -22.40 31.37 17.17
C SER A 79 -22.79 30.01 17.75
N ASP A 80 -22.02 28.93 17.56
CA ASP A 80 -22.45 27.56 17.94
C ASP A 80 -21.45 26.78 18.83
N ALA A 81 -20.50 27.44 19.49
CA ALA A 81 -19.53 26.74 20.34
C ALA A 81 -20.14 26.33 21.71
N PRO A 82 -20.08 25.04 22.11
CA PRO A 82 -20.59 24.59 23.42
C PRO A 82 -19.70 25.08 24.57
N GLU A 83 -20.31 25.53 25.67
CA GLU A 83 -19.61 25.96 26.89
C GLU A 83 -18.89 24.77 27.57
N PRO A 84 -17.60 24.90 27.94
CA PRO A 84 -16.87 23.85 28.65
C PRO A 84 -17.00 23.95 30.19
N SER A 85 -17.20 22.79 30.82
CA SER A 85 -17.30 22.59 32.28
C SER A 85 -15.94 22.61 32.97
N ALA A 86 -15.81 23.37 34.06
CA ALA A 86 -14.57 23.57 34.81
C ALA A 86 -14.34 22.53 35.93
N SER A 87 -13.16 21.89 35.94
CA SER A 87 -12.54 21.35 37.16
C SER A 87 -11.04 21.07 36.95
N GLU A 88 -10.18 21.72 37.72
CA GLU A 88 -8.71 21.52 37.76
C GLU A 88 -8.27 20.75 39.02
N PRO A 89 -7.15 19.99 38.97
CA PRO A 89 -6.38 19.64 40.16
C PRO A 89 -4.94 20.18 40.15
N SER A 90 -4.51 20.57 41.35
CA SER A 90 -3.25 21.20 41.75
C SER A 90 -2.03 20.27 41.71
N ALA A 91 -0.88 20.81 41.27
CA ALA A 91 0.41 20.12 41.15
C ALA A 91 1.32 20.33 42.38
N ALA A 92 1.93 19.24 42.88
CA ALA A 92 2.98 19.26 43.90
C ALA A 92 4.30 18.72 43.33
N ALA A 93 5.41 19.41 43.63
CA ALA A 93 6.74 19.14 43.11
C ALA A 93 7.43 17.94 43.79
N LEU A 94 8.23 17.18 43.02
CA LEU A 94 9.03 16.04 43.48
C LEU A 94 10.55 16.33 43.41
N PRO A 95 11.38 15.68 44.27
CA PRO A 95 12.80 15.97 44.40
C PRO A 95 13.69 15.16 43.46
N VAL A 96 14.83 15.76 43.11
CA VAL A 96 15.90 15.21 42.26
C VAL A 96 16.76 14.23 43.08
N ARG A 97 17.11 13.07 42.50
CA ARG A 97 18.07 12.10 43.08
C ARG A 97 19.21 11.79 42.10
N GLU A 98 20.42 11.72 42.63
CA GLU A 98 21.68 11.44 41.92
C GLU A 98 21.82 9.95 41.55
N GLY A 99 22.37 9.69 40.36
CA GLY A 99 22.56 8.34 39.80
C GLY A 99 24.02 7.87 39.81
N PRO A 100 24.25 6.55 39.63
CA PRO A 100 25.54 5.91 39.91
C PRO A 100 26.53 5.99 38.75
N GLU A 101 27.82 6.01 39.10
CA GLU A 101 28.99 6.05 38.21
C GLU A 101 29.40 4.65 37.74
N GLY A 102 29.65 4.52 36.44
CA GLY A 102 30.21 3.32 35.80
C GLY A 102 30.46 3.58 34.32
N ALA A 103 31.72 3.87 33.95
CA ALA A 103 32.09 4.37 32.64
C ALA A 103 32.04 3.28 31.55
N SER A 104 31.02 3.34 30.71
CA SER A 104 31.01 2.81 29.34
C SER A 104 31.80 3.73 28.40
N PRO A 105 32.28 3.23 27.23
CA PRO A 105 33.07 4.00 26.28
C PRO A 105 32.45 5.37 25.99
N ALA A 106 33.31 6.40 25.99
CA ALA A 106 32.93 7.81 26.01
C ALA A 106 31.95 8.16 24.87
N PHE A 107 30.66 8.21 25.20
CA PHE A 107 29.62 8.71 24.34
C PHE A 107 29.86 10.20 24.07
N ARG A 108 29.94 10.62 22.80
CA ARG A 108 30.10 12.04 22.45
C ARG A 108 29.14 12.45 21.33
N ILE A 109 28.28 13.44 21.60
CA ILE A 109 27.48 14.13 20.58
C ILE A 109 28.30 15.34 20.14
N HIS A 110 28.77 15.35 18.90
CA HIS A 110 29.44 16.49 18.27
C HIS A 110 28.70 16.87 16.98
N GLY A 111 27.60 17.62 17.08
CA GLY A 111 26.73 17.89 15.94
C GLY A 111 25.84 19.09 16.15
N ALA A 112 25.24 19.58 15.07
CA ALA A 112 24.20 20.62 15.13
C ALA A 112 22.80 20.00 14.98
N ASP A 113 22.69 18.68 15.01
CA ASP A 113 21.45 17.94 14.94
C ASP A 113 21.59 16.64 15.76
N VAL A 114 20.51 16.25 16.45
CA VAL A 114 20.45 15.02 17.25
C VAL A 114 19.09 14.36 17.09
N GLN A 115 19.08 13.04 16.89
CA GLN A 115 17.88 12.21 16.97
C GLN A 115 17.92 11.38 18.26
N LEU A 116 16.86 11.50 19.06
CA LEU A 116 16.70 10.86 20.34
C LEU A 116 15.53 9.88 20.27
N THR A 117 15.71 8.68 20.78
CA THR A 117 14.63 7.69 20.93
C THR A 117 14.52 7.29 22.40
N PHE A 118 13.34 7.40 22.98
CA PHE A 118 13.07 7.04 24.36
C PHE A 118 12.19 5.81 24.42
N ASN A 119 12.58 4.85 25.25
CA ASN A 119 11.83 3.62 25.49
C ASN A 119 11.70 3.42 27.00
N LYS A 120 10.47 3.37 27.52
CA LYS A 120 10.19 3.02 28.92
C LYS A 120 9.21 1.87 28.97
N THR A 121 9.51 0.86 29.78
CA THR A 121 8.66 -0.34 29.92
C THR A 121 7.27 -0.03 30.48
N SER A 122 7.14 1.08 31.21
CA SER A 122 5.86 1.56 31.75
C SER A 122 5.00 2.30 30.72
N TRP A 123 5.54 2.72 29.58
CA TRP A 123 4.75 3.33 28.50
C TRP A 123 4.14 2.24 27.62
N ARG A 124 3.03 1.68 28.09
CA ARG A 124 2.28 0.65 27.38
C ARG A 124 0.80 0.74 27.71
N ALA A 125 -0.03 0.35 26.74
CA ALA A 125 -1.43 0.11 27.03
C ALA A 125 -1.58 -1.07 28.01
N PRO A 126 -2.54 -1.03 28.95
CA PRO A 126 -2.94 -2.19 29.75
C PRO A 126 -3.33 -3.38 28.85
N PHE A 127 -3.17 -4.61 29.34
CA PHE A 127 -3.36 -5.84 28.54
C PHE A 127 -4.77 -5.97 27.92
N GLU A 128 -5.76 -5.29 28.50
CA GLU A 128 -7.17 -5.32 28.06
C GLU A 128 -7.56 -4.13 27.17
N GLN A 129 -6.66 -3.18 26.93
CA GLN A 129 -6.94 -1.97 26.14
C GLN A 129 -6.06 -1.92 24.90
N CYS A 130 -6.64 -1.55 23.76
CA CYS A 130 -5.84 -1.22 22.60
C CYS A 130 -5.09 0.11 22.82
N THR A 131 -4.01 0.30 22.08
CA THR A 131 -3.14 1.48 22.17
C THR A 131 -3.90 2.78 21.94
N GLU A 132 -4.91 2.76 21.07
CA GLU A 132 -5.76 3.92 20.77
C GLU A 132 -6.60 4.36 21.98
N THR A 133 -7.24 3.42 22.68
CA THR A 133 -8.00 3.73 23.91
C THR A 133 -7.10 4.22 25.05
N TRP A 134 -5.94 3.60 25.22
CA TRP A 134 -4.95 4.06 26.19
C TRP A 134 -4.47 5.48 25.87
N PHE A 135 -4.27 5.78 24.58
CA PHE A 135 -3.79 7.10 24.16
C PHE A 135 -4.72 8.23 24.61
N SER A 136 -6.04 8.05 24.53
CA SER A 136 -7.04 9.05 24.95
C SER A 136 -6.99 9.40 26.44
N SER A 137 -6.46 8.54 27.30
CA SER A 137 -6.41 8.76 28.76
C SER A 137 -5.00 9.06 29.25
N GLY A 138 -4.05 8.14 29.03
CA GLY A 138 -2.68 8.27 29.52
C GLY A 138 -1.70 8.82 28.48
N GLY A 139 -1.95 8.56 27.19
CA GLY A 139 -1.06 9.00 26.12
C GLY A 139 -1.02 10.52 25.93
N THR A 140 -2.17 11.19 26.08
CA THR A 140 -2.30 12.66 26.00
C THR A 140 -1.43 13.39 27.03
N LEU A 141 -1.44 12.93 28.29
CA LEU A 141 -0.57 13.49 29.33
C LEU A 141 0.91 13.26 29.01
N LEU A 142 1.27 12.06 28.53
CA LEU A 142 2.64 11.74 28.15
C LEU A 142 3.15 12.63 27.00
N VAL A 143 2.33 12.88 25.97
CA VAL A 143 2.73 13.76 24.86
C VAL A 143 2.80 15.22 25.28
N ALA A 144 1.92 15.68 26.18
CA ALA A 144 1.98 17.03 26.74
C ALA A 144 3.29 17.24 27.51
N GLN A 145 3.63 16.32 28.42
CA GLN A 145 4.89 16.34 29.17
C GLN A 145 6.10 16.24 28.23
N PHE A 146 6.03 15.44 27.17
CA PHE A 146 7.13 15.33 26.21
C PHE A 146 7.32 16.59 25.38
N GLN A 147 6.23 17.26 25.01
CA GLN A 147 6.27 18.54 24.32
C GLN A 147 6.81 19.65 25.24
N GLU A 148 6.30 19.77 26.47
CA GLU A 148 6.80 20.69 27.50
C GLU A 148 8.29 20.44 27.75
N TRP A 149 8.71 19.18 27.86
CA TRP A 149 10.11 18.83 28.02
C TRP A 149 10.98 19.41 26.91
N ALA A 150 10.58 19.20 25.65
CA ALA A 150 11.34 19.64 24.49
C ALA A 150 11.34 21.17 24.33
N MET A 151 10.27 21.85 24.73
CA MET A 151 10.09 23.29 24.50
C MET A 151 10.56 24.14 25.68
N GLU A 152 10.37 23.67 26.91
CA GLU A 152 10.49 24.47 28.14
C GLU A 152 11.50 23.90 29.14
N ILE A 153 11.57 22.57 29.31
CA ILE A 153 12.42 21.97 30.37
C ILE A 153 13.86 21.75 29.89
N LEU A 154 14.09 21.52 28.60
CA LEU A 154 15.43 21.35 28.05
C LEU A 154 16.36 22.48 28.57
N PRO A 155 17.60 22.17 29.01
CA PRO A 155 18.46 23.20 29.60
C PRO A 155 18.58 24.44 28.69
N PRO A 156 18.56 25.68 29.23
CA PRO A 156 18.54 26.91 28.43
C PRO A 156 19.61 26.97 27.33
N LYS A 157 20.79 26.40 27.63
CA LYS A 157 21.92 26.22 26.69
C LYS A 157 21.58 25.45 25.39
N PHE A 158 20.46 24.73 25.37
CA PHE A 158 19.90 24.06 24.20
C PHE A 158 18.67 24.82 23.67
N ARG A 159 17.83 25.39 24.54
CA ARG A 159 16.64 26.15 24.13
C ARG A 159 16.96 27.39 23.31
N GLU A 160 17.90 28.22 23.76
CA GLU A 160 18.29 29.45 23.06
C GLU A 160 18.79 29.21 21.62
N PRO A 161 19.58 28.16 21.35
CA PRO A 161 19.95 27.78 19.98
C PRO A 161 18.99 26.77 19.31
N ASN A 162 17.85 26.39 19.88
CA ASN A 162 16.96 25.41 19.26
C ASN A 162 16.30 26.00 18.01
N LYS A 163 16.79 25.60 16.84
CA LYS A 163 16.27 26.10 15.57
C LYS A 163 15.02 25.33 15.16
N HIS A 164 15.09 23.99 15.19
CA HIS A 164 14.00 23.13 14.73
C HIS A 164 13.82 21.93 15.67
N ILE A 165 12.57 21.57 15.95
CA ILE A 165 12.16 20.45 16.79
C ILE A 165 11.05 19.69 16.08
N SER A 166 11.18 18.36 16.02
CA SER A 166 10.10 17.44 15.65
C SER A 166 10.01 16.35 16.69
N LEU A 167 8.80 16.01 17.12
CA LEU A 167 8.51 15.04 18.18
C LEU A 167 7.45 14.06 17.68
N THR A 168 7.55 12.80 18.09
CA THR A 168 6.55 11.78 17.73
C THR A 168 6.42 10.72 18.82
N LEU A 169 5.20 10.27 19.05
CA LEU A 169 4.87 9.06 19.80
C LEU A 169 4.42 7.97 18.81
N GLU A 170 5.01 6.79 18.91
CA GLU A 170 4.69 5.65 18.05
C GLU A 170 4.48 4.39 18.86
N GLU A 171 3.58 3.54 18.39
CA GLU A 171 3.48 2.15 18.79
C GLU A 171 4.65 1.34 18.22
N SER A 172 5.16 0.43 19.03
CA SER A 172 6.25 -0.45 18.64
C SER A 172 5.74 -1.64 17.82
N CYS A 173 5.84 -1.53 16.49
CA CYS A 173 5.45 -2.61 15.55
C CYS A 173 6.28 -3.91 15.68
N ARG A 174 7.29 -3.94 16.56
CA ARG A 174 8.15 -5.11 16.83
C ARG A 174 8.11 -5.56 18.28
N ALA A 175 7.18 -5.03 19.07
CA ALA A 175 7.00 -5.51 20.42
C ALA A 175 6.58 -6.99 20.41
N ALA A 176 6.92 -7.73 21.47
CA ALA A 176 6.48 -9.12 21.61
C ALA A 176 4.95 -9.17 21.56
N GLU A 177 4.42 -10.26 20.99
CA GLU A 177 2.98 -10.46 20.82
C GLU A 177 2.23 -10.22 22.14
N GLY A 178 1.15 -9.43 22.08
CA GLY A 178 0.39 -9.03 23.27
C GLY A 178 0.96 -7.86 24.07
N THR A 179 1.99 -7.15 23.58
CA THR A 179 2.51 -5.95 24.24
C THR A 179 2.36 -4.68 23.40
N SER A 180 1.33 -3.88 23.71
CA SER A 180 1.08 -2.55 23.14
C SER A 180 2.01 -1.49 23.74
N ARG A 181 3.32 -1.61 23.48
CA ARG A 181 4.34 -0.67 23.94
C ARG A 181 4.46 0.52 22.99
N VAL A 182 4.72 1.69 23.56
CA VAL A 182 5.00 2.90 22.79
C VAL A 182 6.40 3.43 23.06
N HIS A 183 6.92 4.20 22.11
CA HIS A 183 8.21 4.86 22.21
C HIS A 183 8.14 6.27 21.64
N LEU A 184 9.00 7.15 22.15
CA LEU A 184 9.05 8.56 21.75
C LEU A 184 10.28 8.81 20.89
N HIS A 185 10.14 9.67 19.89
CA HIS A 185 11.26 10.19 19.10
C HIS A 185 11.30 11.70 19.18
N ALA A 186 12.50 12.26 19.27
CA ALA A 186 12.74 13.68 19.07
C ALA A 186 13.86 13.89 18.05
N GLN A 187 13.66 14.78 17.10
CA GLN A 187 14.70 15.33 16.24
C GLN A 187 14.87 16.81 16.57
N ILE A 188 16.06 17.19 17.00
CA ILE A 188 16.39 18.57 17.39
C ILE A 188 17.55 19.05 16.52
N THR A 189 17.39 20.21 15.89
CA THR A 189 18.46 20.92 15.18
C THR A 189 18.79 22.20 15.93
N PHE A 190 20.07 22.38 16.23
CA PHE A 190 20.62 23.55 16.92
C PHE A 190 21.19 24.54 15.91
N GLU A 191 21.20 25.82 16.27
CA GLU A 191 21.80 26.90 15.48
C GLU A 191 23.32 26.74 15.37
N ARG A 192 23.96 26.26 16.44
CA ARG A 192 25.40 25.98 16.52
C ARG A 192 25.63 24.53 16.89
N ARG A 193 26.81 24.01 16.56
CA ARG A 193 27.19 22.65 16.97
C ARG A 193 27.25 22.58 18.49
N ILE A 194 26.67 21.53 19.04
CA ILE A 194 26.83 21.16 20.44
C ILE A 194 27.90 20.09 20.56
N ASP A 195 28.60 20.10 21.69
CA ASP A 195 29.59 19.10 22.06
C ASP A 195 29.29 18.59 23.47
N ARG A 196 28.88 17.33 23.57
CA ARG A 196 28.45 16.72 24.84
C ARG A 196 29.02 15.32 24.98
N THR A 197 29.57 15.02 26.16
CA THR A 197 30.08 13.69 26.53
C THR A 197 29.05 12.83 27.25
N SER A 198 27.79 13.29 27.34
CA SER A 198 26.71 12.62 28.05
C SER A 198 25.34 12.96 27.45
N VAL A 199 24.39 12.01 27.55
CA VAL A 199 22.97 12.19 27.24
C VAL A 199 22.14 12.68 28.43
N ALA A 200 22.75 12.89 29.60
CA ALA A 200 22.03 13.24 30.83
C ALA A 200 21.17 14.50 30.67
N ASP A 201 21.68 15.48 29.92
CA ASP A 201 20.99 16.72 29.55
C ASP A 201 19.69 16.48 28.73
N PHE A 202 19.54 15.32 28.11
CA PHE A 202 18.41 14.93 27.28
C PHE A 202 17.50 13.89 27.95
N MET A 203 17.65 13.66 29.26
CA MET A 203 16.77 12.72 29.97
C MET A 203 15.32 13.22 29.98
N PHE A 204 14.39 12.30 29.79
CA PHE A 204 12.95 12.55 29.87
C PHE A 204 12.30 11.46 30.73
N ASP A 205 11.54 11.84 31.75
CA ASP A 205 10.82 10.92 32.64
C ASP A 205 11.74 9.80 33.22
N GLY A 206 12.95 10.20 33.63
CA GLY A 206 13.98 9.31 34.16
C GLY A 206 14.65 8.39 33.13
N VAL A 207 14.29 8.48 31.85
CA VAL A 207 14.83 7.66 30.77
C VAL A 207 15.94 8.39 30.04
N ARG A 208 17.08 7.71 29.87
CA ARG A 208 18.17 8.17 29.00
C ARG A 208 17.81 7.82 27.55
N PRO A 209 17.85 8.78 26.61
CA PRO A 209 17.55 8.48 25.22
C PRO A 209 18.63 7.59 24.61
N HIS A 210 18.20 6.70 23.73
CA HIS A 210 19.08 6.10 22.73
C HIS A 210 19.30 7.13 21.61
N VAL A 211 20.55 7.53 21.41
CA VAL A 211 20.89 8.47 20.34
C VAL A 211 21.11 7.70 19.06
N VAL A 212 20.22 7.89 18.10
CA VAL A 212 20.32 7.27 16.78
C VAL A 212 21.14 8.19 15.89
N THR A 213 22.40 7.86 15.68
CA THR A 213 23.22 8.53 14.68
C THR A 213 22.90 7.92 13.32
N HIS A 214 22.08 8.57 12.48
CA HIS A 214 21.61 8.05 11.19
C HIS A 214 22.71 7.38 10.34
N PRO A 215 22.62 6.07 10.06
CA PRO A 215 23.45 5.40 9.08
C PRO A 215 22.54 4.61 8.15
N HIS A 216 22.24 5.10 6.95
CA HIS A 216 21.55 4.26 5.97
C HIS A 216 22.42 3.14 5.38
N SER A 217 23.42 2.66 6.12
CA SER A 217 24.12 1.40 5.89
C SER A 217 24.69 0.90 7.22
N ALA A 218 24.49 -0.38 7.51
CA ALA A 218 24.72 -1.04 8.77
C ALA A 218 26.15 -0.91 9.33
N ALA A 219 26.20 -0.81 10.67
CA ALA A 219 27.24 -1.27 11.61
C ALA A 219 27.80 -0.16 12.51
N VAL A 220 27.38 -0.24 13.78
CA VAL A 220 28.21 -0.10 14.99
C VAL A 220 28.94 1.23 15.22
N HIS A 221 28.56 1.88 16.33
CA HIS A 221 29.18 3.03 17.02
C HIS A 221 29.07 4.42 16.38
N GLY A 222 28.21 5.26 16.98
CA GLY A 222 28.52 6.64 17.39
C GLY A 222 28.82 7.71 16.33
N GLU A 223 28.82 7.42 15.04
CA GLU A 223 29.19 8.42 14.03
C GLU A 223 27.99 9.21 13.51
N LEU A 224 27.98 10.49 13.87
CA LEU A 224 27.01 11.54 13.48
C LEU A 224 26.80 11.64 11.96
N ASN A 225 25.76 12.38 11.57
CA ASN A 225 25.42 12.72 10.19
C ASN A 225 26.67 13.02 9.33
N LYS A 226 27.07 12.06 8.49
CA LYS A 226 28.29 12.14 7.64
C LYS A 226 28.12 13.07 6.44
N ALA A 227 26.92 13.60 6.21
CA ALA A 227 26.67 14.51 5.11
C ALA A 227 27.60 15.75 5.21
N ARG A 228 28.11 16.21 4.07
CA ARG A 228 28.97 17.40 3.98
C ARG A 228 28.38 18.41 3.00
N GLY A 229 28.67 19.69 3.24
CA GLY A 229 28.23 20.79 2.39
C GLY A 229 26.70 20.84 2.20
N PRO A 230 26.21 20.96 0.95
CA PRO A 230 24.78 21.14 0.67
C PRO A 230 23.92 19.93 1.10
N HIS A 231 24.51 18.74 1.25
CA HIS A 231 23.79 17.53 1.67
C HIS A 231 23.43 17.52 3.17
N VAL A 232 24.05 18.37 3.99
CA VAL A 232 23.74 18.46 5.43
C VAL A 232 22.29 18.88 5.65
N ALA A 233 21.82 19.92 4.94
CA ALA A 233 20.45 20.40 5.04
C ALA A 233 19.44 19.34 4.61
N VAL A 234 19.72 18.64 3.50
CA VAL A 234 18.90 17.55 2.98
C VAL A 234 18.79 16.41 4.00
N SER A 235 19.91 16.03 4.62
CA SER A 235 19.95 14.99 5.66
C SER A 235 19.14 15.38 6.91
N ARG A 236 19.25 16.64 7.37
CA ARG A 236 18.44 17.17 8.49
C ARG A 236 16.95 17.16 8.17
N ASN A 237 16.59 17.63 6.99
CA ASN A 237 15.20 17.65 6.52
C ASN A 237 14.60 16.24 6.49
N ARG A 238 15.39 15.25 6.04
CA ARG A 238 15.00 13.84 6.07
C ARG A 238 14.78 13.33 7.50
N SER A 239 15.64 13.72 8.44
CA SER A 239 15.58 13.32 9.85
C SER A 239 14.34 13.89 10.54
N HIS A 240 14.08 15.20 10.36
CA HIS A 240 12.87 15.85 10.86
C HIS A 240 11.61 15.24 10.25
N PHE A 241 11.63 14.98 8.94
CA PHE A 241 10.50 14.34 8.28
C PHE A 241 10.28 12.91 8.77
N TYR A 242 11.35 12.15 9.04
CA TYR A 242 11.24 10.80 9.58
C TYR A 242 10.50 10.79 10.91
N VAL A 243 10.83 11.70 11.82
CA VAL A 243 10.12 11.82 13.10
C VAL A 243 8.68 12.23 12.81
N TYR A 244 8.46 13.39 12.19
CA TYR A 244 7.12 13.96 12.04
C TYR A 244 6.12 13.13 11.20
N CYS A 245 6.57 12.42 10.16
CA CYS A 245 5.66 11.75 9.23
C CYS A 245 4.80 10.67 9.93
N THR A 246 3.52 10.62 9.53
CA THR A 246 2.54 9.64 9.99
C THR A 246 2.84 8.31 9.33
N LYS A 247 3.61 7.49 10.04
CA LYS A 247 3.95 6.11 9.68
C LYS A 247 2.93 5.15 10.26
N VAL A 248 3.02 3.90 9.86
CA VAL A 248 2.31 2.81 10.55
C VAL A 248 2.73 2.81 12.02
N GLY A 249 1.75 2.87 12.92
CA GLY A 249 1.95 2.95 14.37
C GLY A 249 2.13 4.36 14.93
N THR A 250 2.15 5.44 14.12
CA THR A 250 2.22 6.80 14.66
C THR A 250 0.92 7.18 15.38
N LEU A 251 1.02 7.53 16.67
CA LEU A 251 -0.10 7.96 17.50
C LEU A 251 -0.20 9.48 17.56
N TRP A 252 0.95 10.16 17.63
CA TRP A 252 1.02 11.62 17.71
C TRP A 252 2.32 12.14 17.10
N SER A 253 2.26 13.32 16.49
CA SER A 253 3.44 14.03 15.96
C SER A 253 3.30 15.54 16.13
N PHE A 254 4.42 16.20 16.41
CA PHE A 254 4.56 17.65 16.48
C PHE A 254 5.82 18.11 15.73
N THR A 255 5.78 19.32 15.17
CA THR A 255 6.98 19.96 14.62
C THR A 255 6.82 21.48 14.59
N ASN A 256 7.91 22.22 14.84
CA ASN A 256 7.98 23.63 14.50
C ASN A 256 8.67 23.88 13.14
N TYR A 257 9.08 22.81 12.44
CA TYR A 257 9.71 22.81 11.13
C TYR A 257 8.92 21.92 10.18
N TRP A 258 8.01 22.53 9.43
CA TRP A 258 6.93 21.87 8.71
C TRP A 258 7.37 21.35 7.34
N PRO A 259 7.24 20.04 7.08
CA PRO A 259 7.54 19.49 5.75
C PRO A 259 6.61 20.08 4.70
N PHE A 260 7.13 20.21 3.47
CA PHE A 260 6.44 20.81 2.32
C PHE A 260 6.11 22.31 2.45
N VAL A 261 6.56 22.95 3.53
CA VAL A 261 6.43 24.39 3.78
C VAL A 261 7.82 24.97 3.99
N ASP A 262 8.51 24.51 5.04
CA ASP A 262 9.83 25.01 5.41
C ASP A 262 10.96 24.27 4.70
N TYR A 263 10.67 23.08 4.17
CA TYR A 263 11.59 22.31 3.35
C TYR A 263 10.88 21.38 2.36
N GLU A 264 11.60 21.04 1.28
CA GLU A 264 11.18 20.05 0.30
C GLU A 264 11.37 18.63 0.84
N VAL A 265 10.30 17.83 0.78
CA VAL A 265 10.37 16.38 1.02
C VAL A 265 10.71 15.68 -0.28
N GLN A 266 11.83 14.97 -0.29
CA GLN A 266 12.28 14.29 -1.49
C GLN A 266 11.52 12.96 -1.66
N PRO A 267 10.94 12.68 -2.84
CA PRO A 267 10.10 11.51 -3.05
C PRO A 267 10.78 10.16 -2.76
N HIS A 268 12.10 10.06 -2.95
CA HIS A 268 12.82 8.81 -2.68
C HIS A 268 12.87 8.44 -1.19
N TRP A 269 12.68 9.41 -0.27
CA TRP A 269 12.51 9.11 1.15
C TRP A 269 11.22 8.32 1.38
N LEU A 270 10.13 8.74 0.73
CA LEU A 270 8.84 8.06 0.78
C LEU A 270 8.92 6.66 0.21
N MET A 271 9.59 6.50 -0.94
CA MET A 271 9.75 5.19 -1.58
C MET A 271 10.48 4.21 -0.65
N GLY A 272 11.58 4.62 -0.02
CA GLY A 272 12.32 3.76 0.91
C GLY A 272 11.50 3.34 2.13
N TRP A 273 10.61 4.19 2.63
CA TRP A 273 9.75 3.87 3.76
C TRP A 273 8.53 3.03 3.38
N TRP A 274 7.94 3.27 2.22
CA TRP A 274 6.89 2.42 1.67
C TRP A 274 7.42 1.01 1.37
N ALA A 275 8.58 0.90 0.72
CA ALA A 275 9.24 -0.38 0.43
C ALA A 275 9.63 -1.16 1.70
N THR A 276 9.79 -0.49 2.84
CA THR A 276 10.09 -1.14 4.14
C THR A 276 8.85 -1.30 5.03
N GLY A 277 7.65 -1.09 4.49
CA GLY A 277 6.39 -1.26 5.20
C GLY A 277 6.11 -0.22 6.30
N LYS A 278 6.88 0.88 6.34
CA LYS A 278 6.66 1.96 7.32
C LYS A 278 5.52 2.89 6.92
N LEU A 279 5.11 2.88 5.65
CA LEU A 279 3.98 3.63 5.13
C LEU A 279 2.98 2.67 4.49
N THR A 280 1.69 2.86 4.75
CA THR A 280 0.64 2.19 3.99
C THR A 280 0.56 2.73 2.56
N ASN A 281 -0.13 2.01 1.67
CA ASN A 281 -0.40 2.48 0.31
C ASN A 281 -1.10 3.84 0.29
N GLU A 282 -2.05 4.07 1.20
CA GLU A 282 -2.75 5.33 1.34
C GLU A 282 -1.84 6.46 1.84
N GLN A 283 -1.06 6.21 2.91
CA GLN A 283 -0.12 7.19 3.46
C GLN A 283 0.92 7.60 2.42
N TYR A 284 1.53 6.63 1.73
CA TYR A 284 2.50 6.87 0.67
C TYR A 284 1.90 7.74 -0.45
N LYS A 285 0.72 7.37 -0.96
CA LYS A 285 0.02 8.13 -2.01
C LYS A 285 -0.31 9.56 -1.55
N GLY A 286 -0.75 9.71 -0.30
CA GLY A 286 -1.03 11.01 0.32
C GLY A 286 0.18 11.93 0.37
N TYR A 287 1.34 11.42 0.81
CA TYR A 287 2.59 12.18 0.81
C TYR A 287 3.12 12.46 -0.59
N LEU A 288 3.06 11.47 -1.48
CA LEU A 288 3.57 11.59 -2.85
C LEU A 288 2.86 12.72 -3.60
N ARG A 289 1.54 12.88 -3.43
CA ARG A 289 0.75 13.99 -4.00
C ARG A 289 1.25 15.38 -3.61
N ARG A 290 1.93 15.49 -2.46
CA ARG A 290 2.50 16.77 -1.97
C ARG A 290 3.90 17.03 -2.51
N CYS A 291 4.56 16.03 -3.07
CA CYS A 291 5.85 16.19 -3.73
C CYS A 291 5.67 16.79 -5.13
N LYS A 292 6.46 17.80 -5.48
CA LYS A 292 6.43 18.43 -6.81
C LYS A 292 7.34 17.73 -7.83
N ARG A 293 8.46 17.17 -7.37
CA ARG A 293 9.44 16.48 -8.21
C ARG A 293 9.06 15.02 -8.43
N SER A 294 9.27 14.52 -9.64
CA SER A 294 9.15 13.09 -10.00
C SER A 294 7.80 12.43 -9.68
N TYR A 295 6.74 13.22 -9.45
CA TYR A 295 5.43 12.71 -9.06
C TYR A 295 4.88 11.68 -10.06
N ARG A 296 4.89 12.02 -11.37
CA ARG A 296 4.30 11.18 -12.42
C ARG A 296 4.94 9.79 -12.49
N THR A 297 6.27 9.73 -12.58
CA THR A 297 7.01 8.46 -12.66
C THR A 297 6.79 7.60 -11.43
N LEU A 298 6.82 8.21 -10.24
CA LEU A 298 6.65 7.47 -8.99
C LEU A 298 5.22 7.00 -8.77
N LEU A 299 4.23 7.80 -9.18
CA LEU A 299 2.84 7.39 -9.16
C LEU A 299 2.60 6.18 -10.07
N GLN A 300 3.16 6.19 -11.28
CA GLN A 300 3.05 5.06 -12.21
C GLN A 300 3.68 3.78 -11.65
N ASN A 301 4.87 3.89 -11.04
CA ASN A 301 5.51 2.75 -10.38
C ASN A 301 4.66 2.22 -9.21
N PHE A 302 4.15 3.11 -8.37
CA PHE A 302 3.25 2.75 -7.27
C PHE A 302 1.99 2.05 -7.76
N GLU A 303 1.31 2.59 -8.78
CA GLU A 303 0.10 2.00 -9.35
C GLU A 303 0.39 0.62 -9.95
N SER A 304 1.53 0.45 -10.61
CA SER A 304 1.96 -0.84 -11.17
C SER A 304 2.16 -1.90 -10.07
N VAL A 305 2.82 -1.54 -8.96
CA VAL A 305 3.01 -2.44 -7.81
C VAL A 305 1.68 -2.78 -7.15
N VAL A 306 0.82 -1.80 -6.88
CA VAL A 306 -0.50 -2.04 -6.26
C VAL A 306 -1.39 -2.91 -7.16
N GLN A 307 -1.32 -2.73 -8.48
CA GLN A 307 -2.01 -3.60 -9.42
C GLN A 307 -1.46 -5.04 -9.40
N ALA A 308 -0.13 -5.20 -9.35
CA ALA A 308 0.50 -6.50 -9.25
C ALA A 308 0.14 -7.22 -7.93
N GLU A 309 0.13 -6.50 -6.80
CA GLU A 309 -0.32 -7.04 -5.50
C GLU A 309 -1.77 -7.51 -5.54
N LYS A 310 -2.67 -6.70 -6.12
CA LYS A 310 -4.09 -7.07 -6.29
C LYS A 310 -4.26 -8.26 -7.21
N ALA A 311 -3.51 -8.34 -8.29
CA ALA A 311 -3.53 -9.47 -9.22
C ALA A 311 -3.06 -10.76 -8.52
N ALA A 312 -1.98 -10.69 -7.73
CA ALA A 312 -1.48 -11.81 -6.94
C ALA A 312 -2.52 -12.30 -5.92
N GLN A 313 -3.13 -11.38 -5.16
CA GLN A 313 -4.21 -11.71 -4.21
C GLN A 313 -5.42 -12.35 -4.90
N LEU A 314 -5.79 -11.86 -6.09
CA LEU A 314 -6.90 -12.43 -6.86
C LEU A 314 -6.57 -13.84 -7.37
N THR A 315 -5.33 -14.07 -7.80
CA THR A 315 -4.86 -15.40 -8.23
C THR A 315 -4.89 -16.39 -7.07
N GLU A 316 -4.32 -16.03 -5.91
CA GLU A 316 -4.35 -16.87 -4.70
C GLU A 316 -5.79 -17.18 -4.28
N TYR A 317 -6.66 -16.17 -4.27
CA TYR A 317 -8.08 -16.34 -4.00
C TYR A 317 -8.76 -17.29 -4.99
N ARG A 318 -8.50 -17.12 -6.29
CA ARG A 318 -9.05 -17.98 -7.35
C ARG A 318 -8.63 -19.43 -7.14
N GLU A 319 -7.37 -19.68 -6.80
CA GLU A 319 -6.84 -21.01 -6.52
C GLU A 319 -7.50 -21.64 -5.29
N ALA A 320 -7.63 -20.88 -4.20
CA ALA A 320 -8.29 -21.36 -2.99
C ALA A 320 -9.78 -21.71 -3.24
N VAL A 321 -10.50 -20.87 -4.00
CA VAL A 321 -11.88 -21.14 -4.42
C VAL A 321 -11.93 -22.38 -5.31
N ALA A 322 -11.02 -22.51 -6.28
CA ALA A 322 -10.98 -23.65 -7.19
C ALA A 322 -10.71 -24.97 -6.44
N GLN A 323 -9.85 -24.93 -5.41
CA GLN A 323 -9.57 -26.08 -4.54
C GLN A 323 -10.81 -26.49 -3.73
N VAL A 324 -11.55 -25.55 -3.14
CA VAL A 324 -12.79 -25.87 -2.42
C VAL A 324 -13.85 -26.44 -3.37
N LEU A 325 -14.00 -25.85 -4.55
CA LEU A 325 -14.95 -26.33 -5.56
C LEU A 325 -14.56 -27.69 -6.16
N SER A 326 -13.27 -28.07 -6.15
CA SER A 326 -12.83 -29.37 -6.66
C SER A 326 -13.34 -30.52 -5.81
N LEU A 327 -13.49 -30.32 -4.49
CA LEU A 327 -14.03 -31.31 -3.55
C LEU A 327 -15.50 -31.65 -3.81
N ALA A 328 -16.25 -30.76 -4.48
CA ALA A 328 -17.64 -30.95 -4.84
C ALA A 328 -17.84 -31.45 -6.29
N ARG A 329 -16.76 -31.74 -7.02
CA ARG A 329 -16.85 -32.25 -8.39
C ARG A 329 -17.22 -33.73 -8.38
N LEU A 330 -18.15 -34.10 -9.25
CA LEU A 330 -18.37 -35.51 -9.59
C LEU A 330 -17.18 -36.01 -10.40
N PRO A 331 -16.84 -37.31 -10.30
CA PRO A 331 -15.76 -37.89 -11.08
C PRO A 331 -16.06 -37.75 -12.57
N PHE A 332 -15.06 -37.30 -13.32
CA PHE A 332 -15.14 -37.26 -14.77
C PHE A 332 -15.15 -38.68 -15.35
N ARG A 333 -15.75 -38.82 -16.53
CA ARG A 333 -15.71 -40.06 -17.32
C ARG A 333 -14.28 -40.35 -17.77
N CYS A 334 -13.96 -41.62 -17.99
CA CYS A 334 -12.63 -42.03 -18.45
C CYS A 334 -12.40 -41.68 -19.92
N VAL A 335 -11.14 -41.72 -20.34
CA VAL A 335 -10.72 -41.47 -21.74
C VAL A 335 -11.25 -42.51 -22.72
N ASP A 336 -11.53 -43.72 -22.24
CA ASP A 336 -12.09 -44.83 -23.03
C ASP A 336 -13.63 -44.86 -23.06
N ASP A 337 -14.30 -43.85 -22.48
CA ASP A 337 -15.76 -43.79 -22.49
C ASP A 337 -16.24 -43.65 -23.96
N PRO A 338 -17.23 -44.44 -24.41
CA PRO A 338 -17.76 -44.36 -25.78
C PRO A 338 -18.26 -42.98 -26.21
N LEU A 339 -18.48 -42.05 -25.28
CA LEU A 339 -18.79 -40.65 -25.58
C LEU A 339 -17.62 -39.87 -26.18
N PHE A 340 -16.38 -40.38 -26.07
CA PHE A 340 -15.16 -39.72 -26.56
C PHE A 340 -14.35 -40.62 -27.49
N PRO A 341 -14.93 -41.10 -28.62
CA PRO A 341 -14.29 -42.11 -29.46
C PRO A 341 -12.94 -41.67 -30.03
N ASN A 342 -12.68 -40.37 -30.16
CA ASN A 342 -11.42 -39.86 -30.70
C ASN A 342 -10.40 -39.45 -29.63
N LEU A 343 -10.79 -39.37 -28.36
CA LEU A 343 -9.93 -38.83 -27.31
C LEU A 343 -8.67 -39.69 -27.08
N GLN A 344 -8.82 -41.02 -27.04
CA GLN A 344 -7.66 -41.91 -26.87
C GLN A 344 -6.65 -41.76 -28.02
N ALA A 345 -7.13 -41.76 -29.27
CA ALA A 345 -6.28 -41.57 -30.44
C ALA A 345 -5.58 -40.19 -30.45
N PHE A 346 -6.27 -39.16 -29.96
CA PHE A 346 -5.68 -37.84 -29.78
C PHE A 346 -4.58 -37.83 -28.72
N LEU A 347 -4.70 -38.57 -27.62
CA LEU A 347 -3.66 -38.62 -26.59
C LEU A 347 -2.46 -39.47 -27.05
N ASP A 348 -2.74 -40.59 -27.73
CA ASP A 348 -1.71 -41.55 -28.16
C ASP A 348 -0.68 -40.96 -29.15
N GLN A 349 -1.07 -39.96 -29.95
CA GLN A 349 -0.14 -39.34 -30.90
C GLN A 349 1.08 -38.70 -30.22
N PHE A 350 0.95 -38.26 -28.96
CA PHE A 350 2.03 -37.58 -28.22
C PHE A 350 3.07 -38.57 -27.64
N HIS A 351 2.89 -39.88 -27.82
CA HIS A 351 3.93 -40.87 -27.57
C HIS A 351 5.03 -40.87 -28.64
N TRP A 352 4.78 -40.24 -29.79
CA TRP A 352 5.69 -40.25 -30.93
C TRP A 352 6.05 -38.83 -31.34
N ALA A 353 7.32 -38.59 -31.65
CA ALA A 353 7.75 -37.32 -32.21
C ALA A 353 7.26 -37.19 -33.66
N THR A 354 6.41 -36.20 -33.91
CA THR A 354 5.93 -35.85 -35.26
C THR A 354 6.23 -34.40 -35.59
N ASP A 355 6.24 -34.08 -36.89
CA ASP A 355 6.40 -32.70 -37.37
C ASP A 355 5.17 -31.84 -37.06
N ARG A 356 4.00 -32.47 -36.93
CA ARG A 356 2.69 -31.83 -36.69
C ARG A 356 1.78 -32.75 -35.89
N TYR A 357 1.01 -32.18 -34.98
CA TYR A 357 0.03 -32.89 -34.16
C TYR A 357 -1.39 -32.41 -34.48
N LYS A 358 -2.35 -33.31 -34.32
CA LYS A 358 -3.78 -33.03 -34.48
C LYS A 358 -4.37 -32.41 -33.22
N ILE A 359 -5.43 -31.64 -33.41
CA ILE A 359 -6.19 -30.94 -32.38
C ILE A 359 -7.35 -31.83 -31.92
N TYR A 360 -7.76 -31.74 -30.66
CA TYR A 360 -8.99 -32.34 -30.17
C TYR A 360 -10.09 -31.28 -30.00
N ALA A 361 -11.31 -31.57 -30.41
CA ALA A 361 -12.47 -30.70 -30.26
C ALA A 361 -13.62 -31.47 -29.61
N LEU A 362 -14.18 -30.90 -28.55
CA LEU A 362 -15.32 -31.45 -27.82
C LEU A 362 -16.51 -30.50 -27.92
N GLN A 363 -17.53 -30.92 -28.66
CA GLN A 363 -18.78 -30.20 -28.78
C GLN A 363 -19.85 -30.79 -27.87
N GLY A 364 -20.68 -29.95 -27.26
CA GLY A 364 -21.82 -30.42 -26.49
C GLY A 364 -22.63 -29.30 -25.88
N HIS A 365 -23.72 -29.63 -25.20
CA HIS A 365 -24.63 -28.64 -24.63
C HIS A 365 -23.94 -27.81 -23.53
N SER A 366 -24.50 -26.63 -23.24
CA SER A 366 -24.09 -25.85 -22.07
C SER A 366 -24.23 -26.70 -20.80
N GLN A 367 -23.37 -26.45 -19.81
CA GLN A 367 -23.33 -27.20 -18.54
C GLN A 367 -23.07 -28.71 -18.69
N ALA A 368 -22.49 -29.18 -19.80
CA ALA A 368 -22.01 -30.55 -19.95
C ALA A 368 -20.64 -30.80 -19.25
N ALA A 369 -20.07 -29.76 -18.64
CA ALA A 369 -18.75 -29.75 -17.99
C ALA A 369 -17.55 -29.98 -18.93
N LYS A 370 -17.71 -29.74 -20.24
CA LYS A 370 -16.70 -29.91 -21.30
C LYS A 370 -15.33 -29.33 -20.90
N THR A 371 -15.29 -28.04 -20.57
CA THR A 371 -14.06 -27.32 -20.20
C THR A 371 -13.40 -27.91 -18.96
N SER A 372 -14.21 -28.30 -17.96
CA SER A 372 -13.66 -28.87 -16.73
C SER A 372 -13.12 -30.28 -16.94
N PHE A 373 -13.77 -31.06 -17.81
CA PHE A 373 -13.31 -32.37 -18.23
C PHE A 373 -11.99 -32.28 -18.98
N VAL A 374 -11.91 -31.46 -20.04
CA VAL A 374 -10.66 -31.28 -20.80
C VAL A 374 -9.52 -30.77 -19.89
N LYS A 375 -9.82 -29.83 -18.97
CA LYS A 375 -8.84 -29.37 -17.96
C LYS A 375 -8.32 -30.50 -17.08
N SER A 376 -9.15 -31.49 -16.73
CA SER A 376 -8.73 -32.61 -15.88
C SER A 376 -7.81 -33.62 -16.55
N LEU A 377 -7.69 -33.58 -17.88
CA LEU A 377 -6.78 -34.45 -18.63
C LEU A 377 -5.30 -34.03 -18.48
N PHE A 378 -5.05 -32.81 -17.98
CA PHE A 378 -3.74 -32.19 -17.92
C PHE A 378 -3.46 -31.64 -16.53
N ALA A 379 -2.20 -31.58 -16.13
CA ALA A 379 -1.78 -31.08 -14.82
C ALA A 379 -1.70 -29.54 -14.79
N LYS A 380 -1.25 -28.90 -15.88
CA LYS A 380 -1.05 -27.44 -15.97
C LYS A 380 -1.55 -26.85 -17.31
N PRO A 381 -2.83 -27.03 -17.66
CA PRO A 381 -3.34 -26.54 -18.93
C PRO A 381 -3.41 -25.01 -18.94
N PHE A 382 -2.94 -24.39 -20.03
CA PHE A 382 -3.19 -22.98 -20.31
C PHE A 382 -4.55 -22.83 -21.00
N VAL A 383 -5.44 -22.01 -20.45
CA VAL A 383 -6.83 -21.90 -20.93
C VAL A 383 -7.10 -20.51 -21.48
N VAL A 384 -7.54 -20.45 -22.73
CA VAL A 384 -7.93 -19.23 -23.43
C VAL A 384 -9.42 -19.31 -23.73
N THR A 385 -10.21 -18.48 -23.08
CA THR A 385 -11.64 -18.35 -23.39
C THR A 385 -11.82 -17.50 -24.64
N ILE A 386 -12.49 -18.07 -25.65
CA ILE A 386 -12.84 -17.43 -26.90
C ILE A 386 -14.31 -17.02 -26.82
N GLN A 387 -14.59 -15.72 -26.91
CA GLN A 387 -15.96 -15.19 -26.86
C GLN A 387 -16.10 -14.10 -27.93
N GLY A 388 -16.06 -14.51 -29.20
CA GLY A 388 -16.16 -13.57 -30.33
C GLY A 388 -14.94 -12.67 -30.52
N GLN A 389 -13.77 -13.12 -30.07
CA GLN A 389 -12.50 -12.43 -30.35
C GLN A 389 -11.87 -12.98 -31.63
N ASP A 390 -11.40 -12.09 -32.49
CA ASP A 390 -10.76 -12.44 -33.77
C ASP A 390 -9.24 -12.68 -33.65
N VAL A 391 -8.70 -12.54 -32.44
CA VAL A 391 -7.26 -12.63 -32.17
C VAL A 391 -7.01 -13.60 -31.03
N LEU A 392 -6.11 -14.56 -31.26
CA LEU A 392 -5.65 -15.48 -30.23
C LEU A 392 -4.52 -14.84 -29.41
N ASN A 393 -4.76 -14.62 -28.11
CA ASN A 393 -3.75 -14.09 -27.19
C ASN A 393 -3.11 -15.21 -26.36
N LEU A 394 -1.86 -15.54 -26.68
CA LEU A 394 -1.05 -16.55 -25.98
C LEU A 394 0.14 -15.93 -25.24
N GLN A 395 0.11 -14.63 -24.91
CA GLN A 395 1.27 -13.96 -24.31
C GLN A 395 1.65 -14.52 -22.93
N ALA A 396 0.69 -15.09 -22.20
CA ALA A 396 0.91 -15.76 -20.92
C ALA A 396 1.16 -17.28 -21.05
N PHE A 397 1.20 -17.82 -22.27
CA PHE A 397 1.56 -19.21 -22.49
C PHE A 397 3.08 -19.37 -22.36
N GLU A 398 3.50 -20.27 -21.50
CA GLU A 398 4.91 -20.61 -21.28
C GLU A 398 5.18 -22.07 -21.68
N TYR A 399 5.99 -22.26 -22.73
CA TYR A 399 6.42 -23.57 -23.19
C TYR A 399 7.25 -24.30 -22.12
N GLY A 400 6.95 -25.57 -21.88
CA GLY A 400 7.59 -26.38 -20.83
C GLY A 400 7.03 -26.15 -19.42
N HIS A 401 6.27 -25.07 -19.20
CA HIS A 401 5.48 -24.89 -17.97
C HIS A 401 4.08 -25.46 -18.12
N HIS A 402 3.40 -25.08 -19.21
CA HIS A 402 2.06 -25.57 -19.53
C HIS A 402 2.15 -26.84 -20.35
N ASP A 403 1.32 -27.83 -20.00
CA ASP A 403 1.30 -29.16 -20.61
C ASP A 403 0.16 -29.33 -21.63
N ALA A 404 -0.69 -28.32 -21.81
CA ALA A 404 -1.71 -28.25 -22.84
C ALA A 404 -2.17 -26.81 -23.09
N LEU A 405 -2.79 -26.59 -24.26
CA LEU A 405 -3.52 -25.38 -24.62
C LEU A 405 -5.01 -25.71 -24.81
N ILE A 406 -5.88 -25.07 -24.03
CA ILE A 406 -7.33 -25.23 -24.10
C ILE A 406 -7.95 -23.96 -24.67
N LEU A 407 -8.52 -24.07 -25.86
CA LEU A 407 -9.32 -23.05 -26.53
C LEU A 407 -10.79 -23.24 -26.11
N ASP A 408 -11.19 -22.52 -25.07
CA ASP A 408 -12.49 -22.69 -24.44
C ASP A 408 -13.58 -21.87 -25.14
N ASN A 409 -14.74 -22.47 -25.38
CA ASN A 409 -15.94 -21.81 -25.88
C ASN A 409 -15.83 -21.23 -27.30
N LEU A 410 -15.19 -21.96 -28.23
CA LEU A 410 -15.07 -21.54 -29.62
C LEU A 410 -16.46 -21.31 -30.25
N VAL A 411 -16.66 -20.12 -30.84
CA VAL A 411 -17.94 -19.70 -31.44
C VAL A 411 -18.05 -20.05 -32.93
N ASP A 412 -16.93 -20.15 -33.64
CA ASP A 412 -16.87 -20.55 -35.05
C ASP A 412 -15.50 -21.14 -35.42
N TRP A 413 -15.46 -21.91 -36.51
CA TRP A 413 -14.25 -22.60 -36.99
C TRP A 413 -13.27 -21.70 -37.75
N SER A 414 -13.64 -20.47 -38.09
CA SER A 414 -12.81 -19.59 -38.91
C SER A 414 -11.53 -19.19 -38.18
N LEU A 415 -11.61 -19.01 -36.86
CA LEU A 415 -10.45 -18.75 -36.01
C LEU A 415 -9.42 -19.89 -36.08
N ILE A 416 -9.87 -21.15 -36.08
CA ILE A 416 -8.98 -22.31 -36.18
C ILE A 416 -8.27 -22.34 -37.53
N LEU A 417 -9.00 -22.01 -38.60
CA LEU A 417 -8.44 -21.93 -39.95
C LEU A 417 -7.43 -20.76 -40.09
N GLN A 418 -7.71 -19.62 -39.46
CA GLN A 418 -6.82 -18.46 -39.42
C GLN A 418 -5.48 -18.79 -38.76
N TYR A 419 -5.50 -19.56 -37.67
CA TYR A 419 -4.32 -19.94 -36.89
C TYR A 419 -3.82 -21.35 -37.19
N ARG A 420 -4.19 -21.93 -38.34
CA ARG A 420 -3.91 -23.34 -38.68
C ARG A 420 -2.45 -23.78 -38.58
N ALA A 421 -1.50 -22.90 -38.94
CA ALA A 421 -0.07 -23.21 -38.88
C ALA A 421 0.42 -23.31 -37.43
N LEU A 422 -0.05 -22.41 -36.57
CA LEU A 422 0.24 -22.40 -35.13
C LEU A 422 -0.40 -23.60 -34.43
N LEU A 423 -1.69 -23.85 -34.69
CA LEU A 423 -2.48 -24.87 -33.98
C LEU A 423 -2.18 -26.31 -34.41
N GLN A 424 -1.35 -26.52 -35.43
CA GLN A 424 -0.78 -27.84 -35.75
C GLN A 424 0.38 -28.23 -34.83
N ALA A 425 0.74 -27.40 -33.84
CA ALA A 425 1.77 -27.71 -32.85
C ALA A 425 3.08 -28.21 -33.50
N ASN A 426 3.49 -27.54 -34.58
CA ASN A 426 4.67 -27.91 -35.36
C ASN A 426 5.96 -27.38 -34.72
N VAL A 427 7.12 -27.73 -35.32
CA VAL A 427 8.45 -27.32 -34.83
C VAL A 427 8.79 -25.85 -35.09
N ASP A 428 7.90 -25.07 -35.71
CA ASP A 428 8.19 -23.67 -36.05
C ASP A 428 7.90 -22.75 -34.87
N LEU A 429 8.69 -21.67 -34.78
CA LEU A 429 8.40 -20.56 -33.88
C LEU A 429 7.43 -19.60 -34.57
N HIS A 430 6.25 -19.41 -33.98
CA HIS A 430 5.20 -18.57 -34.54
C HIS A 430 5.22 -17.18 -33.91
N ARG A 431 5.03 -16.14 -34.71
CA ARG A 431 4.95 -14.75 -34.23
C ARG A 431 3.49 -14.30 -34.19
N LEU A 432 3.04 -13.85 -33.02
CA LEU A 432 1.69 -13.33 -32.77
C LEU A 432 1.74 -11.86 -32.34
N GLY A 433 0.58 -11.20 -32.31
CA GLY A 433 0.48 -9.80 -31.87
C GLY A 433 1.07 -8.78 -32.86
N GLU A 434 1.20 -9.15 -34.13
CA GLU A 434 1.71 -8.25 -35.16
C GLU A 434 0.70 -7.12 -35.44
N SER A 435 1.06 -5.91 -35.00
CA SER A 435 0.42 -4.66 -35.39
C SER A 435 1.32 -3.90 -36.36
N ALA A 436 0.78 -2.86 -37.02
CA ALA A 436 1.54 -2.02 -37.97
C ALA A 436 2.85 -1.44 -37.42
N THR A 437 2.98 -1.31 -36.09
CA THR A 437 4.18 -0.80 -35.43
C THR A 437 5.07 -1.89 -34.84
N GLY A 438 4.63 -3.15 -34.80
CA GLY A 438 5.41 -4.30 -34.32
C GLY A 438 5.75 -4.33 -32.83
N ILE A 439 5.37 -3.30 -32.05
CA ILE A 439 5.78 -3.13 -30.64
C ILE A 439 5.17 -4.15 -29.67
N TYR A 440 4.10 -4.83 -30.09
CA TYR A 440 3.39 -5.83 -29.29
C TYR A 440 3.55 -7.26 -29.82
N ALA A 441 4.47 -7.47 -30.78
CA ALA A 441 4.70 -8.79 -31.32
C ALA A 441 5.45 -9.67 -30.33
N TYR A 442 5.00 -10.91 -30.17
CA TYR A 442 5.63 -11.92 -29.30
C TYR A 442 5.72 -13.26 -30.03
N SER A 443 6.65 -14.12 -29.61
CA SER A 443 6.86 -15.43 -30.22
C SER A 443 6.28 -16.53 -29.35
N VAL A 444 5.69 -17.55 -29.98
CA VAL A 444 5.07 -18.70 -29.33
C VAL A 444 5.59 -19.98 -29.98
N PHE A 445 5.97 -20.93 -29.14
CA PHE A 445 6.39 -22.26 -29.54
C PHE A 445 5.43 -23.29 -28.95
N LEU A 446 4.82 -24.13 -29.79
CA LEU A 446 3.78 -25.10 -29.41
C LEU A 446 4.12 -26.53 -29.81
N TRP A 447 5.37 -26.84 -30.14
CA TRP A 447 5.71 -28.19 -30.62
C TRP A 447 5.37 -29.27 -29.60
N ALA A 448 4.60 -30.27 -30.02
CA ALA A 448 4.11 -31.37 -29.19
C ALA A 448 3.25 -30.94 -27.99
N VAL A 449 2.66 -29.74 -28.01
CA VAL A 449 1.69 -29.31 -27.00
C VAL A 449 0.30 -29.83 -27.40
N PRO A 450 -0.38 -30.61 -26.53
CA PRO A 450 -1.78 -30.95 -26.72
C PRO A 450 -2.67 -29.72 -26.83
N ILE A 451 -3.43 -29.61 -27.92
CA ILE A 451 -4.39 -28.53 -28.15
C ILE A 451 -5.80 -29.10 -28.12
N CYS A 452 -6.64 -28.56 -27.25
CA CYS A 452 -8.03 -28.95 -27.10
C CYS A 452 -8.98 -27.77 -27.28
N ILE A 453 -10.12 -27.99 -27.91
CA ILE A 453 -11.16 -27.00 -28.17
C ILE A 453 -12.45 -27.46 -27.49
N THR A 454 -13.18 -26.55 -26.86
CA THR A 454 -14.56 -26.81 -26.42
C THR A 454 -15.53 -25.93 -27.20
N LEU A 455 -16.65 -26.52 -27.62
CA LEU A 455 -17.69 -25.84 -28.40
C LEU A 455 -19.07 -26.08 -27.78
N ASP A 456 -19.95 -25.10 -27.88
CA ASP A 456 -21.36 -25.30 -27.57
C ASP A 456 -22.09 -26.01 -28.70
N ALA A 457 -23.20 -26.68 -28.36
CA ALA A 457 -23.96 -27.52 -29.29
C ALA A 457 -24.64 -26.74 -30.42
N ASP A 458 -24.80 -25.44 -30.27
CA ASP A 458 -25.38 -24.52 -31.26
C ASP A 458 -24.33 -23.97 -32.25
N VAL A 459 -23.04 -24.23 -32.03
CA VAL A 459 -21.98 -23.89 -32.98
C VAL A 459 -22.17 -24.69 -34.26
N ASN A 460 -22.22 -23.99 -35.40
CA ASN A 460 -22.44 -24.62 -36.70
C ASN A 460 -21.24 -25.50 -37.10
N CYS A 461 -21.48 -26.80 -37.31
CA CYS A 461 -20.47 -27.75 -37.76
C CYS A 461 -20.35 -27.88 -39.27
N ALA A 462 -21.22 -27.25 -40.07
CA ALA A 462 -21.11 -27.30 -41.53
C ALA A 462 -19.72 -26.88 -42.06
N PRO A 463 -19.06 -25.84 -41.52
CA PRO A 463 -17.69 -25.49 -41.92
C PRO A 463 -16.66 -26.59 -41.64
N PHE A 464 -16.82 -27.35 -40.55
CA PHE A 464 -15.95 -28.48 -40.23
C PHE A 464 -16.07 -29.57 -41.30
N TYR A 465 -17.28 -30.01 -41.61
CA TYR A 465 -17.54 -31.05 -42.62
C TYR A 465 -17.26 -30.59 -44.06
N ALA A 466 -17.26 -29.28 -44.33
CA ALA A 466 -16.91 -28.74 -45.64
C ALA A 466 -15.40 -28.52 -45.84
N SER A 467 -14.59 -28.62 -44.78
CA SER A 467 -13.15 -28.34 -44.84
C SER A 467 -12.32 -29.61 -44.74
N ASP A 468 -11.64 -29.96 -45.83
CA ASP A 468 -10.67 -31.05 -45.86
C ASP A 468 -9.56 -30.86 -44.82
N TRP A 469 -9.15 -29.61 -44.60
CA TRP A 469 -8.12 -29.30 -43.62
C TRP A 469 -8.58 -29.58 -42.20
N LEU A 470 -9.79 -29.16 -41.81
CA LEU A 470 -10.31 -29.43 -40.46
C LEU A 470 -10.46 -30.93 -40.23
N GLN A 471 -11.04 -31.66 -41.17
CA GLN A 471 -11.20 -33.13 -41.04
C GLN A 471 -9.86 -33.86 -40.95
N ALA A 472 -8.83 -33.40 -41.66
CA ALA A 472 -7.51 -34.01 -41.61
C ALA A 472 -6.78 -33.74 -40.27
N ASN A 473 -7.03 -32.60 -39.62
CA ASN A 473 -6.21 -32.09 -38.51
C ASN A 473 -6.92 -32.00 -37.17
N VAL A 474 -8.23 -32.25 -37.10
CA VAL A 474 -9.03 -32.11 -35.88
C VAL A 474 -9.83 -33.40 -35.64
N TYR A 475 -9.63 -33.98 -34.46
CA TYR A 475 -10.51 -34.98 -33.88
C TYR A 475 -11.72 -34.29 -33.26
N LEU A 476 -12.93 -34.60 -33.71
CA LEU A 476 -14.16 -33.98 -33.21
C LEU A 476 -15.06 -35.03 -32.54
N ASP A 477 -15.29 -34.84 -31.24
CA ASP A 477 -16.29 -35.59 -30.47
C ASP A 477 -17.50 -34.70 -30.19
N VAL A 478 -18.70 -35.21 -30.49
CA VAL A 478 -19.97 -34.50 -30.32
C VAL A 478 -20.82 -35.24 -29.29
N LEU A 479 -21.04 -34.59 -28.14
CA LEU A 479 -21.83 -35.14 -27.07
C LEU A 479 -23.32 -35.21 -27.46
N PRO A 480 -23.98 -36.38 -27.27
CA PRO A 480 -25.42 -36.50 -27.40
C PRO A 480 -26.18 -35.52 -26.50
N ARG A 481 -27.43 -35.20 -26.87
CA ARG A 481 -28.28 -34.32 -26.07
C ARG A 481 -28.47 -34.89 -24.66
N GLY A 482 -28.19 -34.05 -23.65
CA GLY A 482 -28.27 -34.43 -22.24
C GLY A 482 -27.01 -35.09 -21.67
N ALA A 483 -26.10 -35.60 -22.51
CA ALA A 483 -24.87 -36.23 -22.05
C ALA A 483 -23.98 -35.24 -21.28
N LYS A 484 -23.27 -35.76 -20.29
CA LYS A 484 -22.37 -35.03 -19.40
C LYS A 484 -21.00 -35.69 -19.36
N CYS A 485 -19.94 -34.91 -19.24
CA CYS A 485 -18.57 -35.42 -19.12
C CYS A 485 -18.23 -36.03 -17.76
N TYR A 486 -19.18 -36.05 -16.82
CA TYR A 486 -19.03 -36.64 -15.49
C TYR A 486 -20.03 -37.77 -15.28
N ILE A 487 -19.72 -38.67 -14.36
CA ILE A 487 -20.61 -39.74 -13.93
C ILE A 487 -21.72 -39.11 -13.08
N GLU A 488 -22.98 -39.38 -13.41
CA GLU A 488 -24.12 -38.83 -12.69
C GLU A 488 -24.13 -39.29 -11.22
N GLY A 489 -24.50 -38.37 -10.32
CA GLY A 489 -24.52 -38.62 -8.89
C GLY A 489 -24.93 -37.38 -8.12
N GLU A 490 -25.10 -37.53 -6.80
CA GLU A 490 -25.43 -36.41 -5.93
C GLU A 490 -24.19 -35.51 -5.76
N ARG A 491 -24.32 -34.23 -6.13
CA ARG A 491 -23.24 -33.26 -5.98
C ARG A 491 -23.18 -32.77 -4.53
N PRO A 492 -22.03 -32.91 -3.84
CA PRO A 492 -21.83 -32.23 -2.57
C PRO A 492 -22.05 -30.73 -2.76
N ARG A 493 -22.87 -30.12 -1.90
CA ARG A 493 -23.07 -28.67 -1.90
C ARG A 493 -22.06 -28.04 -0.96
N VAL A 494 -21.21 -27.16 -1.48
CA VAL A 494 -20.34 -26.31 -0.66
C VAL A 494 -21.15 -25.08 -0.23
N ARG A 495 -21.16 -24.74 1.06
CA ARG A 495 -21.80 -23.49 1.50
C ARG A 495 -20.90 -22.31 1.15
N MET A 496 -21.48 -21.16 0.81
CA MET A 496 -20.69 -19.95 0.52
C MET A 496 -19.81 -19.50 1.72
N THR A 497 -20.21 -19.87 2.93
CA THR A 497 -19.43 -19.65 4.17
C THR A 497 -18.14 -20.47 4.23
N ASP A 498 -18.09 -21.57 3.48
CA ASP A 498 -16.94 -22.49 3.44
C ASP A 498 -15.96 -22.11 2.32
N VAL A 499 -16.39 -21.21 1.42
CA VAL A 499 -15.53 -20.60 0.41
C VAL A 499 -14.72 -19.50 1.08
N PRO A 500 -13.38 -19.47 0.91
CA PRO A 500 -12.54 -18.38 1.39
C PRO A 500 -13.15 -17.03 1.00
N GLN A 501 -13.02 -16.02 1.85
CA GLN A 501 -13.44 -14.66 1.53
C GLN A 501 -12.21 -13.87 1.10
N LEU A 502 -12.31 -13.15 -0.02
CA LEU A 502 -11.25 -12.23 -0.43
C LEU A 502 -11.16 -11.16 0.65
N ARG A 503 -10.03 -11.13 1.37
CA ARG A 503 -9.79 -10.09 2.38
C ARG A 503 -9.89 -8.75 1.68
N ARG A 504 -10.91 -7.96 2.01
CA ARG A 504 -10.96 -6.56 1.57
C ARG A 504 -9.75 -5.89 2.19
N SER A 505 -8.85 -5.35 1.35
CA SER A 505 -7.73 -4.58 1.87
C SER A 505 -8.31 -3.46 2.75
N PRO A 506 -7.82 -3.31 3.99
CA PRO A 506 -8.25 -2.23 4.88
C PRO A 506 -7.96 -0.86 4.27
#